data_AF-A0A350BWC1-F1
#
_entry.id   AF-A0A350BWC1-F1
#
_cell.length_a   1.000
_cell.length_b   1.000
_cell.length_c   1.000
_cell.angle_alpha   90.00
_cell.angle_beta   90.00
_cell.angle_gamma   90.00
#
_symmetry.space_group_name_H-M   'P 1'
#
loop_
_entity.id
_entity.type
_entity.pdbx_description
1 polymer ?
#
loop_
_entity_poly.entity_id
_entity_poly.type
_entity_poly.pdbx_seq_one_letter_code
_entity_poly.pdbx_strand_id
1 'polypeptide(L)'
;GGVGWGEVMNGGFGMLLDGTDEADARLKNMLLYDVNNGIARRSWARNENAQFAIKREMERNDKLKVTLANSVEDGLLEGLF
;
A
#
# COMPACT_ATOMS: atom_id res chain seq x y z
N GLY A 1 10.79 -15.35 2.94
CA GLY A 1 11.92 -15.28 3.84
C GLY A 1 11.39 -15.22 5.26
N GLY A 2 11.88 -16.07 6.15
CA GLY A 2 11.49 -16.11 7.56
C GLY A 2 10.69 -17.35 7.97
N VAL A 3 9.74 -17.81 7.14
CA VAL A 3 8.78 -18.86 7.51
C VAL A 3 9.06 -20.26 6.91
N GLY A 4 10.07 -20.39 6.05
CA GLY A 4 10.39 -21.65 5.36
C GLY A 4 10.08 -21.65 3.86
N TRP A 5 10.41 -22.75 3.19
CA TRP A 5 10.26 -22.92 1.74
C TRP A 5 8.80 -23.12 1.36
N GLY A 6 8.30 -22.35 0.38
CA GLY A 6 6.92 -22.47 -0.14
C GLY A 6 5.87 -21.62 0.58
N GLU A 7 6.14 -21.17 1.80
CA GLU A 7 5.13 -20.51 2.66
C GLU A 7 4.99 -19.00 2.43
N VAL A 8 5.91 -18.38 1.70
CA VAL A 8 5.87 -16.93 1.47
C VAL A 8 6.59 -16.53 0.18
N MET A 9 6.03 -15.52 -0.49
CA MET A 9 6.75 -14.71 -1.46
C MET A 9 7.09 -13.36 -0.82
N ASN A 10 8.38 -13.00 -0.79
CA ASN A 10 8.87 -11.74 -0.24
C ASN A 10 9.87 -11.11 -1.20
N GLY A 11 9.84 -9.78 -1.28
CA GLY A 11 10.77 -8.98 -2.07
C GLY A 11 11.31 -7.82 -1.25
N GLY A 12 12.46 -7.30 -1.66
CA GLY A 12 13.06 -6.09 -1.13
C GLY A 12 13.92 -5.45 -2.21
N PHE A 13 14.42 -4.26 -1.92
CA PHE A 13 15.28 -3.51 -2.84
C PHE A 13 16.52 -2.96 -2.12
N GLY A 14 17.56 -2.67 -2.89
CA GLY A 14 18.68 -1.84 -2.48
C GLY A 14 18.79 -0.68 -3.46
N MET A 15 19.10 0.52 -2.95
CA MET A 15 19.28 1.71 -3.77
C MET A 15 20.56 2.42 -3.35
N LEU A 16 21.42 2.71 -4.33
CA LEU A 16 22.62 3.50 -4.12
C LEU A 16 22.25 4.98 -3.99
N LEU A 17 22.75 5.62 -2.94
CA LEU A 17 22.65 7.06 -2.74
C LEU A 17 24.05 7.66 -2.87
N ASP A 18 24.35 8.17 -4.06
CA ASP A 18 25.65 8.75 -4.41
C ASP A 18 25.68 10.29 -4.27
N GLY A 19 24.57 10.90 -3.83
CA GLY A 19 24.43 12.34 -3.63
C GLY A 19 24.03 13.11 -4.89
N THR A 20 23.76 12.44 -6.01
CA THR A 20 23.28 13.09 -7.24
C THR A 20 21.80 13.48 -7.14
N ASP A 21 21.41 14.53 -7.86
CA ASP A 21 20.00 14.95 -7.98
C ASP A 21 19.12 13.83 -8.59
N GLU A 22 19.71 13.00 -9.44
CA GLU A 22 19.03 11.84 -9.99
C GLU A 22 18.73 10.78 -8.92
N ALA A 23 19.68 10.51 -8.02
CA ALA A 23 19.45 9.60 -6.90
C ALA A 23 18.35 10.12 -5.96
N ASP A 24 18.30 11.43 -5.69
CA ASP A 24 17.23 12.05 -4.90
C ASP A 24 15.85 11.87 -5.56
N ALA A 25 15.74 12.11 -6.86
CA ALA A 25 14.49 11.91 -7.60
C ALA A 25 14.03 10.43 -7.60
N ARG A 26 14.97 9.49 -7.83
CA ARG A 26 14.69 8.05 -7.80
C ARG A 26 14.27 7.60 -6.40
N LEU A 27 14.94 8.08 -5.35
CA LEU A 27 14.64 7.76 -3.97
C LEU A 27 13.21 8.16 -3.59
N LYS A 28 12.81 9.40 -3.87
CA LYS A 28 11.47 9.90 -3.57
C LYS A 28 10.38 9.08 -4.25
N ASN A 29 10.55 8.77 -5.53
CA ASN A 29 9.60 7.96 -6.28
C ASN A 29 9.52 6.52 -5.76
N MET A 30 10.67 5.92 -5.48
CA MET A 30 10.75 4.53 -5.05
C MET A 30 10.11 4.35 -3.67
N LEU A 31 10.47 5.18 -2.68
CA LEU A 31 9.88 5.11 -1.34
C LEU A 31 8.37 5.40 -1.36
N LEU A 32 7.93 6.35 -2.20
CA LEU A 32 6.51 6.61 -2.37
C LEU A 32 5.77 5.35 -2.84
N TYR A 33 6.32 4.62 -3.82
CA TYR A 33 5.71 3.40 -4.33
C TYR A 33 5.79 2.24 -3.33
N ASP A 34 6.98 1.93 -2.80
CA ASP A 34 7.24 0.75 -1.96
C ASP A 34 6.34 0.72 -0.72
N VAL A 35 6.16 1.89 -0.09
CA VAL A 35 5.27 2.03 1.07
C VAL A 35 3.80 2.03 0.65
N ASN A 36 3.39 2.91 -0.26
CA ASN A 36 1.97 3.09 -0.56
C ASN A 36 1.35 1.89 -1.27
N ASN A 37 2.11 1.12 -2.04
CA ASN A 37 1.61 -0.13 -2.62
C ASN A 37 1.12 -1.10 -1.53
N GLY A 38 1.91 -1.25 -0.47
CA GLY A 38 1.57 -2.07 0.68
C GLY A 38 0.38 -1.53 1.47
N ILE A 39 0.27 -0.22 1.64
CA ILE A 39 -0.86 0.42 2.32
C ILE A 39 -2.14 0.26 1.48
N ALA A 40 -2.08 0.53 0.17
CA ALA A 40 -3.21 0.40 -0.74
C ALA A 40 -3.78 -1.02 -0.74
N ARG A 41 -2.93 -2.06 -0.83
CA ARG A 41 -3.39 -3.46 -0.79
C ARG A 41 -4.02 -3.84 0.55
N ARG A 42 -3.48 -3.35 1.68
CA ARG A 42 -4.07 -3.60 3.02
C ARG A 42 -5.37 -2.83 3.23
N SER A 43 -5.45 -1.61 2.71
CA SER A 43 -6.68 -0.80 2.68
C SER A 43 -7.78 -1.51 1.90
N TRP A 44 -7.44 -2.07 0.73
CA TRP A 44 -8.37 -2.87 -0.07
C TRP A 44 -8.83 -4.13 0.66
N ALA A 45 -7.95 -4.76 1.44
CA ALA A 45 -8.31 -5.87 2.33
C ALA A 45 -9.11 -5.43 3.58
N ARG A 46 -9.59 -4.18 3.63
CA ARG A 46 -10.44 -3.60 4.70
C ARG A 46 -9.73 -3.44 6.04
N ASN A 47 -8.42 -3.22 6.05
CA ASN A 47 -7.71 -2.80 7.26
C ASN A 47 -7.97 -1.30 7.55
N GLU A 48 -8.58 -0.99 8.69
CA GLU A 48 -8.99 0.37 9.07
C GLU A 48 -7.83 1.38 9.09
N ASN A 49 -6.70 1.01 9.70
CA ASN A 49 -5.53 1.88 9.79
C ASN A 49 -4.93 2.16 8.41
N ALA A 50 -4.90 1.16 7.52
CA ALA A 50 -4.44 1.33 6.16
C ALA A 50 -5.40 2.18 5.32
N GLN A 51 -6.72 2.04 5.51
CA GLN A 51 -7.72 2.89 4.87
C GLN A 51 -7.58 4.36 5.29
N PHE A 52 -7.36 4.61 6.59
CA PHE A 52 -7.06 5.96 7.09
C PHE A 52 -5.79 6.53 6.46
N ALA A 53 -4.70 5.76 6.50
CA ALA A 53 -3.40 6.22 5.99
C ALA A 53 -3.43 6.51 4.49
N ILE A 54 -4.05 5.64 3.67
CA ILE A 54 -4.08 5.84 2.22
C ILE A 54 -4.99 7.01 1.82
N LYS A 55 -6.11 7.22 2.50
CA LYS A 55 -7.00 8.38 2.25
C LYS A 55 -6.24 9.68 2.48
N ARG A 56 -5.52 9.78 3.60
CA ARG A 56 -4.68 10.95 3.90
C ARG A 56 -3.57 11.15 2.88
N GLU A 57 -2.95 10.09 2.37
CA GLU A 57 -1.90 10.23 1.36
C GLU A 57 -2.46 10.62 -0.01
N MET A 58 -3.65 10.12 -0.38
CA MET A 58 -4.37 10.57 -1.58
C MET A 58 -4.77 12.05 -1.51
N GLU A 59 -5.08 12.58 -0.32
CA GLU A 59 -5.33 14.01 -0.11
C GLU A 59 -4.04 14.86 -0.23
N ARG A 60 -2.89 14.31 0.15
CA ARG A 60 -1.59 15.00 0.07
C ARG A 60 -0.97 14.96 -1.32
N ASN A 61 -1.32 13.96 -2.12
CA ASN A 61 -0.73 13.71 -3.42
C ASN A 61 -1.80 13.36 -4.46
N ASP A 62 -2.21 14.35 -5.24
CA ASP A 62 -3.24 14.22 -6.28
C ASP A 62 -2.93 13.19 -7.38
N LYS A 63 -1.66 12.78 -7.51
CA LYS A 63 -1.23 11.75 -8.46
C LYS A 63 -1.44 10.34 -7.92
N LEU A 64 -1.58 10.17 -6.61
CA LEU A 64 -1.89 8.88 -6.00
C LEU A 64 -3.41 8.65 -6.04
N LYS A 65 -3.83 7.75 -6.94
CA LYS A 65 -5.23 7.34 -7.05
C LYS A 65 -5.33 5.83 -6.87
N VAL A 66 -6.00 5.40 -5.81
CA VAL A 66 -6.23 3.96 -5.53
C VAL A 66 -7.71 3.67 -5.35
N THR A 67 -8.11 2.44 -5.65
CA THR A 67 -9.48 1.97 -5.43
C THR A 67 -9.68 1.68 -3.94
N LEU A 68 -10.73 2.26 -3.34
CA LEU A 68 -11.13 1.97 -1.97
C LEU A 68 -12.21 0.88 -1.96
N ALA A 69 -12.07 -0.07 -1.04
CA ALA A 69 -13.07 -1.12 -0.87
C ALA A 69 -14.36 -0.53 -0.29
N ASN A 70 -15.49 -0.95 -0.85
CA ASN A 70 -16.80 -0.67 -0.26
C ASN A 70 -17.12 -1.76 0.77
N SER A 71 -17.46 -1.35 1.98
CA SER A 71 -17.99 -2.27 2.99
C SER A 71 -19.46 -2.56 2.70
N VAL A 72 -19.88 -3.80 2.92
CA VAL A 72 -21.29 -4.17 2.88
C VAL A 72 -21.83 -4.15 4.30
N GLU A 73 -23.10 -3.81 4.47
CA GLU A 73 -23.77 -3.88 5.77
C GLU A 73 -24.01 -5.34 6.16
N ASP A 74 -23.69 -5.71 7.39
CA ASP A 74 -23.83 -7.08 7.88
C ASP A 74 -25.27 -7.57 7.80
N GLY A 75 -26.25 -6.72 8.12
CA GLY A 75 -27.67 -7.07 8.03
C GLY A 75 -28.14 -7.41 6.60
N LEU A 76 -27.50 -6.85 5.57
CA LEU A 76 -27.78 -7.23 4.18
C LEU A 76 -27.26 -8.64 3.88
N LEU A 77 -26.12 -9.03 4.45
CA LEU A 77 -25.57 -10.38 4.30
C LEU A 77 -26.37 -11.40 5.10
N GLU A 78 -26.73 -11.07 6.34
CA GLU A 78 -27.54 -11.93 7.21
C GLU A 78 -28.92 -12.20 6.62
N GLY A 79 -29.52 -11.20 5.95
CA GLY A 79 -30.82 -11.36 5.29
C GLY A 79 -30.81 -12.20 4.00
N LEU A 80 -29.64 -12.65 3.52
CA LEU A 80 -29.51 -13.47 2.30
C LEU A 80 -29.51 -14.98 2.56
N PHE A 81 -29.35 -15.42 3.82
CA PHE A 81 -29.28 -16.82 4.22
C PHE A 81 -30.32 -17.13 5.31
#